data_AF-A0A0N8R3C5-F1
#
_entry.id   AF-A0A0N8R3C5-F1
#
_cell.length_a   1.000
_cell.length_b   1.000
_cell.length_c   1.000
_cell.angle_alpha   90.00
_cell.angle_beta   90.00
_cell.angle_gamma   90.00
#
_symmetry.space_group_name_H-M   'P 1'
#
loop_
_entity.id
_entity.type
_entity.pdbx_description
1 polymer ?
#
loop_
_entity_poly.entity_id
_entity_poly.type
_entity_poly.pdbx_seq_one_letter_code
_entity_poly.pdbx_strand_id
1 'polypeptide(L)'
;NLLGFALEAGRALVIALNKWDGMTPGERDFVKIELERRLFFVDFADIHFISAMHGTGVGNLYQSVQNSFKSAVTRWPTSRLTQILEDAVSEHAPPMVGSRRIKLRYAH
;
A
#
# COMPACT_ATOMS: atom_id res chain seq x y z
N ASN A 1 5.27 12.40 13.93
CA ASN A 1 4.35 12.21 12.79
C ASN A 1 3.78 10.80 12.88
N LEU A 2 2.47 10.63 13.11
CA LEU A 2 1.88 9.31 13.44
C LEU A 2 1.92 8.32 12.27
N LEU A 3 1.74 8.80 11.05
CA LEU A 3 1.83 7.99 9.82
C LEU A 3 3.24 7.42 9.60
N GLY A 4 4.28 8.24 9.78
CA GLY A 4 5.67 7.78 9.69
C GLY A 4 6.00 6.72 10.74
N PHE A 5 5.50 6.88 11.96
CA PHE A 5 5.66 5.88 13.01
C PHE A 5 4.98 4.54 12.68
N ALA A 6 3.78 4.56 12.10
CA ALA A 6 3.08 3.34 11.69
C ALA A 6 3.84 2.56 10.59
N LEU A 7 4.47 3.29 9.67
CA LEU A 7 5.36 2.75 8.63
C LEU A 7 6.63 2.13 9.21
N GLU A 8 7.34 2.86 10.07
CA GLU A 8 8.57 2.40 10.72
C GLU A 8 8.32 1.15 11.58
N ALA A 9 7.13 1.05 12.18
CA ALA A 9 6.72 -0.12 12.95
C ALA A 9 6.38 -1.35 12.07
N GLY A 10 6.41 -1.23 10.73
CA GLY A 10 6.16 -2.35 9.80
C GLY A 10 4.73 -2.91 9.88
N ARG A 11 3.74 -2.06 10.18
CA ARG A 11 2.34 -2.50 10.40
C ARG A 11 1.53 -2.41 9.12
N ALA A 12 0.57 -3.33 8.97
CA ALA A 12 -0.50 -3.19 8.00
C ALA A 12 -1.23 -1.85 8.22
N LEU A 13 -1.51 -1.14 7.13
CA LEU A 13 -2.10 0.21 7.16
C LEU A 13 -3.34 0.27 6.25
N VAL A 14 -4.41 0.86 6.77
CA VAL A 14 -5.61 1.23 6.03
C VAL A 14 -5.98 2.65 6.47
N ILE A 15 -6.32 3.51 5.52
CA ILE A 15 -6.60 4.93 5.76
C ILE A 15 -8.09 5.17 5.58
N ALA A 16 -8.75 5.70 6.62
CA ALA A 16 -10.16 6.05 6.58
C ALA A 16 -10.32 7.57 6.69
N LEU A 17 -10.90 8.18 5.65
CA LEU A 17 -11.20 9.60 5.59
C LEU A 17 -12.66 9.80 5.94
N ASN A 18 -12.89 10.29 7.15
CA ASN A 18 -14.22 10.47 7.70
C ASN A 18 -14.85 11.83 7.31
N LYS A 19 -16.17 11.96 7.52
CA LYS A 19 -16.99 13.15 7.23
C LYS A 19 -17.12 13.47 5.74
N TRP A 20 -16.97 12.45 4.89
CA TRP A 20 -17.00 12.62 3.44
C TRP A 20 -18.37 13.08 2.90
N ASP A 21 -19.43 12.78 3.64
CA ASP A 21 -20.82 13.13 3.36
C ASP A 21 -21.09 14.64 3.35
N GLY A 22 -20.44 15.39 4.24
CA GLY A 22 -20.66 16.83 4.40
C GLY A 22 -19.90 17.73 3.42
N MET A 23 -19.18 17.14 2.46
CA MET A 23 -18.29 17.88 1.54
C MET A 23 -18.93 18.11 0.16
N THR A 24 -18.71 19.28 -0.40
CA THR A 24 -19.03 19.62 -1.78
C THR A 24 -18.07 18.92 -2.77
N PRO A 25 -18.43 18.81 -4.07
CA PRO A 25 -17.54 18.20 -5.07
C PRO A 25 -16.15 18.87 -5.14
N GLY A 26 -16.09 20.20 -5.13
CA GLY A 26 -14.82 20.93 -5.19
C GLY A 26 -13.91 20.70 -3.98
N GLU A 27 -14.50 20.60 -2.77
CA GLU A 27 -13.73 20.27 -1.57
C GLU A 27 -13.21 18.83 -1.61
N ARG A 28 -14.01 17.88 -2.13
CA ARG A 28 -13.58 16.49 -2.29
C ARG A 28 -12.41 16.37 -3.25
N ASP A 29 -12.45 17.09 -4.37
CA ASP A 29 -11.36 17.08 -5.36
C ASP A 29 -10.09 17.69 -4.79
N PHE A 30 -10.20 18.82 -4.07
CA PHE A 30 -9.07 19.42 -3.36
C PHE A 30 -8.44 18.44 -2.34
N VAL A 31 -9.27 17.78 -1.54
CA VAL A 31 -8.78 16.82 -0.55
C VAL A 31 -8.10 15.62 -1.20
N LYS A 32 -8.63 15.08 -2.31
CA LYS A 32 -7.97 13.99 -3.05
C LYS A 32 -6.57 14.39 -3.54
N ILE A 33 -6.45 15.56 -4.17
CA ILE A 33 -5.15 16.07 -4.65
C ILE A 33 -4.17 16.23 -3.50
N GLU A 34 -4.62 16.80 -2.38
CA GLU A 34 -3.74 17.03 -1.24
C GLU A 34 -3.34 15.73 -0.53
N LEU A 35 -4.22 14.72 -0.52
CA LEU A 35 -3.90 13.39 -0.01
C LEU A 35 -2.86 12.71 -0.89
N GLU A 36 -3.04 12.67 -2.21
CA GLU A 36 -2.05 12.10 -3.13
C GLU A 36 -0.69 12.76 -2.95
N ARG A 37 -0.67 14.10 -2.84
CA ARG A 37 0.57 14.86 -2.64
C ARG A 37 1.25 14.58 -1.30
N ARG A 38 0.49 14.40 -0.21
CA ARG A 38 1.04 14.19 1.13
C ARG A 38 1.32 12.73 1.46
N LEU A 39 0.58 11.80 0.86
CA LEU A 39 0.58 10.38 1.18
C LEU A 39 1.25 9.54 0.09
N PHE A 40 2.04 10.14 -0.79
CA PHE A 40 2.77 9.45 -1.86
C PHE A 40 3.63 8.27 -1.36
N PHE A 41 4.04 8.28 -0.08
CA PHE A 41 4.87 7.25 0.55
C PHE A 41 4.05 6.07 1.15
N VAL A 42 2.71 6.11 1.09
CA VAL A 42 1.79 5.04 1.52
C VAL A 42 0.85 4.63 0.38
N ASP A 43 1.40 4.53 -0.83
CA ASP A 43 0.68 4.09 -2.03
C ASP A 43 0.09 2.66 -1.91
N PHE A 44 0.68 1.82 -1.07
CA PHE A 44 0.22 0.46 -0.78
C PHE A 44 -1.01 0.38 0.15
N ALA A 45 -1.38 1.47 0.82
CA ALA A 45 -2.46 1.47 1.81
C ALA A 45 -3.82 1.76 1.16
N ASP A 46 -4.82 0.92 1.44
CA ASP A 46 -6.19 1.16 0.97
C ASP A 46 -6.77 2.43 1.61
N ILE A 47 -7.31 3.33 0.78
CA ILE A 47 -7.96 4.57 1.22
C ILE A 47 -9.48 4.43 1.09
N HIS A 48 -10.19 4.63 2.20
CA HIS A 48 -11.65 4.59 2.26
C HIS A 48 -12.22 5.95 2.63
N PHE A 49 -13.16 6.43 1.85
CA PHE A 49 -13.94 7.62 2.18
C PHE A 49 -15.22 7.18 2.91
N ILE A 50 -15.36 7.58 4.16
CA ILE A 50 -16.44 7.13 5.03
C ILE A 50 -17.22 8.29 5.63
N SER A 51 -18.44 7.97 6.07
CA SER A 51 -19.19 8.76 7.04
C SER A 51 -19.49 7.87 8.23
N ALA A 52 -18.74 8.03 9.32
CA ALA A 52 -18.99 7.25 10.53
C ALA A 52 -20.36 7.56 11.15
N MET A 53 -20.86 8.79 10.96
CA MET A 53 -22.18 9.20 11.46
C MET A 53 -23.32 8.51 10.71
N HIS A 54 -23.18 8.36 9.39
CA HIS A 54 -24.21 7.75 8.54
C HIS A 54 -23.95 6.28 8.21
N GLY A 55 -22.82 5.72 8.64
CA GLY A 55 -22.41 4.33 8.36
C GLY A 55 -21.91 4.10 6.93
N THR A 56 -21.94 5.10 6.05
CA THR A 56 -21.52 4.99 4.65
C THR A 56 -20.03 4.63 4.55
N GLY A 57 -19.69 3.60 3.77
CA GLY A 57 -18.31 3.18 3.51
C GLY A 57 -17.65 2.36 4.62
N VAL A 58 -18.28 2.21 5.79
CA VAL A 58 -17.71 1.46 6.93
C VAL A 58 -17.58 -0.04 6.63
N GLY A 59 -18.51 -0.63 5.88
CA GLY A 59 -18.43 -2.05 5.49
C GLY A 59 -17.19 -2.36 4.65
N ASN A 60 -16.86 -1.50 3.69
CA ASN A 60 -15.70 -1.66 2.82
C ASN A 60 -14.38 -1.53 3.60
N LEU A 61 -14.36 -0.64 4.59
CA LEU A 61 -13.22 -0.47 5.48
C LEU A 61 -12.87 -1.78 6.21
N TYR A 62 -13.87 -2.50 6.74
CA TYR A 62 -13.63 -3.77 7.42
C TYR A 62 -13.02 -4.83 6.49
N GLN A 63 -13.47 -4.90 5.24
CA GLN A 63 -12.91 -5.82 4.26
C GLN A 63 -11.43 -5.53 3.99
N SER A 64 -11.06 -4.26 3.80
CA SER A 64 -9.66 -3.86 3.63
C SER A 64 -8.83 -4.18 4.86
N VAL A 65 -9.32 -3.92 6.07
CA VAL A 65 -8.61 -4.27 7.31
C VAL A 65 -8.29 -5.77 7.37
N GLN A 66 -9.26 -6.62 7.04
CA GLN A 66 -9.04 -8.08 7.02
C GLN A 66 -8.02 -8.48 5.95
N ASN A 67 -8.09 -7.88 4.75
CA ASN A 67 -7.16 -8.15 3.67
C ASN A 67 -5.73 -7.71 4.01
N SER A 68 -5.55 -6.49 4.54
CA SER A 68 -4.25 -5.98 4.97
C SER A 68 -3.67 -6.81 6.11
N PHE A 69 -4.49 -7.22 7.08
CA PHE A 69 -4.06 -8.12 8.15
C PHE A 69 -3.60 -9.46 7.58
N LYS A 70 -4.40 -10.10 6.73
CA LYS A 70 -4.07 -11.38 6.08
C LYS A 70 -2.76 -11.26 5.31
N SER A 71 -2.58 -10.19 4.54
CA SER A 71 -1.34 -9.93 3.80
C SER A 71 -0.12 -9.83 4.73
N ALA A 72 -0.24 -9.05 5.81
CA ALA A 72 0.85 -8.83 6.76
C ALA A 72 1.26 -10.08 7.56
N VAL A 73 0.33 -11.01 7.83
CA VAL A 73 0.64 -12.27 8.53
C VAL A 73 0.93 -13.44 7.57
N THR A 74 0.84 -13.23 6.26
CA THR A 74 1.07 -14.30 5.28
C THR A 74 2.54 -14.69 5.27
N ARG A 75 2.80 -15.97 5.49
CA ARG A 75 4.15 -16.54 5.35
C ARG A 75 4.42 -16.86 3.88
N TRP A 76 5.49 -16.30 3.34
CA TRP A 76 5.94 -16.55 1.98
C TRP A 76 7.06 -17.59 1.99
N PRO A 77 6.90 -18.73 1.28
CA PRO A 77 7.99 -19.70 1.17
C PRO A 77 9.10 -19.15 0.26
N THR A 78 10.36 -19.41 0.63
CA THR A 78 11.56 -19.00 -0.12
C THR A 78 11.51 -19.40 -1.59
N SER A 79 10.93 -20.57 -1.90
CA SER A 79 10.74 -21.03 -3.29
C SER A 79 9.86 -20.09 -4.10
N ARG A 80 8.77 -19.58 -3.52
CA ARG A 80 7.87 -18.63 -4.17
C ARG A 80 8.52 -17.27 -4.36
N LEU A 81 9.26 -16.79 -3.36
CA LEU A 81 10.00 -15.53 -3.46
C LEU A 81 11.09 -15.59 -4.53
N THR A 82 11.80 -16.72 -4.61
CA THR A 82 12.84 -16.95 -5.62
C THR A 82 12.24 -17.03 -7.02
N GLN A 83 11.09 -17.71 -7.20
CA GLN A 83 10.39 -17.74 -8.49
C GLN A 83 9.99 -16.33 -8.94
N ILE A 84 9.40 -15.53 -8.05
CA ILE A 84 9.02 -14.14 -8.36
C ILE A 84 10.23 -13.31 -8.78
N LEU A 85 11.37 -13.49 -8.11
CA LEU A 85 12.62 -12.81 -8.44
C LEU A 85 13.14 -13.22 -9.83
N GLU A 86 13.13 -14.51 -10.15
CA GLU A 86 13.58 -15.02 -11.45
C GLU A 86 12.70 -14.53 -12.59
N ASP A 87 11.38 -14.58 -12.40
CA ASP A 87 10.40 -14.08 -13.37
C ASP A 87 10.62 -12.58 -13.66
N ALA A 88 10.79 -11.77 -12.60
CA ALA A 88 11.04 -10.34 -12.73
C ALA A 88 12.37 -10.02 -13.43
N VAL A 89 13.43 -10.79 -13.16
CA VAL A 89 14.75 -10.64 -13.82
C VAL A 89 14.71 -11.07 -15.28
N SER A 90 13.89 -12.07 -15.61
CA SER A 90 13.67 -12.53 -16.98
C SER A 90 12.92 -11.48 -17.81
N GLU A 91 11.91 -10.84 -17.24
CA GLU A 91 11.14 -9.78 -17.90
C GLU A 91 11.94 -8.48 -18.00
N HIS A 92 12.60 -8.08 -16.91
CA HIS A 92 13.41 -6.86 -16.86
C HIS A 92 14.78 -7.13 -16.22
N ALA A 93 15.78 -7.33 -17.09
CA ALA A 93 17.12 -7.63 -16.63
C ALA A 93 17.76 -6.45 -15.85
N PRO A 94 18.46 -6.72 -14.73
CA PRO A 94 19.13 -5.69 -13.95
C PRO A 94 20.14 -4.88 -14.79
N PRO A 95 20.30 -3.58 -14.48
CA PRO A 95 21.29 -2.75 -15.15
C PRO A 95 22.71 -3.26 -14.90
N MET A 96 23.61 -2.92 -15.82
CA MET A 96 25.04 -3.18 -15.64
C MET A 96 25.65 -2.12 -14.73
N VAL A 97 26.46 -2.54 -13.76
CA VAL A 97 27.23 -1.63 -12.90
C VAL A 97 28.69 -1.77 -13.29
N GLY A 98 29.25 -0.74 -13.93
CA GLY A 98 30.53 -0.83 -14.62
C GLY A 98 30.48 -1.84 -15.77
N SER A 99 31.43 -2.77 -15.83
CA SER A 99 31.49 -3.82 -16.86
C SER A 99 30.87 -5.16 -16.43
N ARG A 100 30.12 -5.21 -15.31
CA ARG A 100 29.53 -6.46 -14.79
C ARG A 100 28.03 -6.33 -14.60
N ARG A 101 27.29 -7.38 -14.96
CA ARG A 101 25.87 -7.52 -14.65
C ARG A 101 25.72 -8.18 -13.27
N ILE A 102 24.86 -7.62 -12.43
CA ILE A 102 24.53 -8.20 -11.13
C ILE A 102 23.74 -9.49 -11.35
N LYS A 103 24.14 -10.57 -10.66
CA LYS A 103 23.42 -11.86 -10.68
C LYS A 103 22.62 -12.00 -9.41
N LEU A 104 21.29 -11.82 -9.52
CA LEU A 104 20.34 -12.10 -8.46
C LEU A 104 20.06 -13.62 -8.47
N ARG A 105 20.20 -14.30 -7.31
CA ARG A 105 20.19 -15.78 -7.24
C ARG A 105 19.01 -16.37 -6.48
N TYR A 106 18.59 -15.77 -5.38
CA TYR A 106 17.45 -16.23 -4.58
C TYR A 106 16.94 -15.11 -3.69
N ALA A 107 15.70 -15.26 -3.20
CA ALA A 107 15.07 -14.37 -2.23
C ALA A 107 14.47 -15.19 -1.07
N HIS A 108 14.56 -14.68 0.16
CA HIS A 108 14.07 -15.32 1.38
C HIS A 108 13.31 -14.33 2.26
#